data_AF-A0A7J6UP37-F1
#
_entry.id   AF-A0A7J6UP37-F1
#
_cell.length_a   1.000
_cell.length_b   1.000
_cell.length_c   1.000
_cell.angle_alpha   90.00
_cell.angle_beta   90.00
_cell.angle_gamma   90.00
#
_symmetry.space_group_name_H-M   'P 1'
#
loop_
_entity.id
_entity.type
_entity.pdbx_description
1 polymer ?
#
loop_
_entity_poly.entity_id
_entity_poly.type
_entity_poly.pdbx_seq_one_letter_code
_entity_poly.pdbx_strand_id
1 'polypeptide(L)'
;MMSGDQDSFNSYDPGKRPMTSEEAELRIDHRDEFGRVQSAKEAFRTMSWRFHGKGPHWKNVERRVNRIQNDIKRRQETSEVAPTLRALERVQKQEGNSYMLLTGATAAAPGGG
;
A
#
# COMPACT_ATOMS: atom_id res chain seq x y z
N MET A 1 -45.39 -19.92 -54.38
CA MET A 1 -45.57 -20.18 -52.94
C MET A 1 -44.18 -20.28 -52.34
N MET A 2 -43.76 -19.23 -51.63
CA MET A 2 -42.48 -19.18 -50.90
C MET A 2 -42.75 -19.67 -49.48
N SER A 3 -42.11 -20.75 -49.04
CA SER A 3 -42.12 -21.24 -47.65
C SER A 3 -40.97 -22.24 -47.52
N GLY A 4 -39.90 -22.05 -46.76
CA GLY A 4 -39.46 -20.96 -45.90
C GLY A 4 -38.09 -21.39 -45.34
N ASP A 5 -37.07 -20.59 -45.59
CA ASP A 5 -35.72 -20.75 -45.02
C ASP A 5 -35.75 -20.31 -43.54
N GLN A 6 -36.10 -21.21 -42.63
CA GLN A 6 -36.07 -21.04 -41.17
C GLN A 6 -35.85 -22.46 -40.61
N ASP A 7 -34.69 -22.88 -40.10
CA ASP A 7 -34.07 -22.39 -38.87
C ASP A 7 -32.56 -22.74 -38.88
N SER A 8 -31.70 -21.77 -39.22
CA SER A 8 -30.22 -21.91 -39.14
C SER A 8 -29.62 -20.94 -38.13
N PHE A 9 -30.37 -20.59 -37.08
CA PHE A 9 -29.92 -19.70 -36.04
C PHE A 9 -30.03 -20.46 -34.72
N ASN A 10 -28.89 -20.69 -34.07
CA ASN A 10 -28.77 -21.27 -32.74
C ASN A 10 -28.68 -22.80 -32.64
N SER A 11 -27.72 -23.41 -33.33
CA SER A 11 -27.12 -24.68 -32.86
C SER A 11 -26.09 -24.37 -31.76
N TYR A 12 -26.56 -23.95 -30.59
CA TYR A 12 -25.69 -23.88 -29.42
C TYR A 12 -25.43 -25.31 -28.92
N ASP A 13 -24.32 -25.90 -29.40
CA ASP A 13 -23.79 -27.17 -28.92
C ASP A 13 -22.85 -26.88 -27.72
N PRO A 14 -23.27 -27.16 -26.48
CA PRO A 14 -22.45 -26.89 -25.29
C PRO A 14 -21.16 -27.72 -25.27
N GLY A 15 -21.03 -28.77 -26.10
CA GLY A 15 -19.86 -29.65 -26.18
C GLY A 15 -18.68 -29.13 -27.01
N LYS A 16 -18.85 -28.03 -27.77
CA LYS A 16 -17.79 -27.45 -28.62
C LYS A 16 -17.11 -26.21 -28.05
N ARG A 17 -17.27 -25.94 -26.75
CA ARG A 17 -16.43 -24.94 -26.07
C ARG A 17 -15.10 -25.61 -25.75
N PRO A 18 -13.96 -25.21 -26.36
CA PRO A 18 -12.67 -25.67 -25.87
C PRO A 18 -12.53 -25.19 -24.42
N MET A 19 -12.77 -26.10 -23.48
CA MET A 19 -12.52 -25.96 -22.04
C MET A 19 -11.02 -26.15 -21.77
N THR A 20 -10.16 -25.60 -22.60
CA THR A 20 -8.71 -25.63 -22.36
C THR A 20 -8.36 -24.35 -21.66
N SER A 21 -8.55 -24.36 -20.34
CA SER A 21 -7.87 -23.48 -19.42
C SER A 21 -6.38 -23.86 -19.47
N GLU A 22 -5.67 -23.45 -20.51
CA GLU A 22 -4.23 -23.28 -20.38
C GLU A 22 -4.04 -22.44 -19.12
N GLU A 23 -3.31 -22.96 -18.14
CA GLU A 23 -3.26 -22.44 -16.77
C GLU A 23 -2.72 -21.01 -16.76
N ALA A 24 -3.59 -20.05 -17.03
CA ALA A 24 -3.27 -18.65 -16.97
C ALA A 24 -3.15 -18.29 -15.49
N GLU A 25 -1.91 -18.11 -15.02
CA GLU A 25 -1.63 -17.64 -13.67
C GLU A 25 -2.07 -16.18 -13.53
N LEU A 26 -3.35 -15.95 -13.28
CA LEU A 26 -3.94 -14.63 -13.13
C LEU A 26 -3.71 -14.12 -11.70
N ARG A 27 -2.79 -13.17 -11.55
CA ARG A 27 -2.57 -12.44 -10.29
C ARG A 27 -3.36 -11.13 -10.32
N ILE A 28 -4.29 -10.99 -9.39
CA ILE A 28 -5.12 -9.78 -9.25
C ILE A 28 -4.54 -8.90 -8.14
N ASP A 29 -3.82 -7.86 -8.53
CA ASP A 29 -3.32 -6.84 -7.62
C ASP A 29 -4.20 -5.59 -7.65
N HIS A 30 -4.51 -5.06 -6.47
CA HIS A 30 -5.21 -3.78 -6.35
C HIS A 30 -4.20 -2.66 -6.10
N ARG A 31 -4.19 -1.64 -6.95
CA ARG A 31 -3.30 -0.47 -6.82
C ARG A 31 -4.06 0.79 -6.46
N ASP A 32 -3.43 1.63 -5.64
CA ASP A 32 -3.94 2.93 -5.22
C ASP A 32 -3.54 4.07 -6.19
N GLU A 33 -4.04 5.29 -5.97
CA GLU A 33 -3.68 6.49 -6.76
C GLU A 33 -2.16 6.75 -6.77
N PHE A 34 -1.48 6.33 -5.71
CA PHE A 34 -0.03 6.44 -5.55
C PHE A 34 0.76 5.24 -6.10
N GLY A 35 0.10 4.34 -6.86
CA GLY A 35 0.72 3.16 -7.46
C GLY A 35 1.10 2.03 -6.49
N ARG A 36 0.75 2.18 -5.21
CA ARG A 36 1.00 1.21 -4.14
C ARG A 36 0.08 0.01 -4.26
N VAL A 37 0.63 -1.19 -4.11
CA VAL A 37 -0.18 -2.41 -3.95
C VAL A 37 -0.91 -2.31 -2.61
N GLN A 38 -2.22 -2.22 -2.68
CA GLN A 38 -3.10 -2.14 -1.52
C GLN A 38 -3.18 -3.50 -0.84
N SER A 39 -3.30 -3.49 0.49
CA SER A 39 -3.73 -4.67 1.23
C SER A 39 -5.15 -5.08 0.83
N ALA A 40 -5.48 -6.36 0.89
CA ALA A 40 -6.84 -6.86 0.62
C ALA A 40 -7.92 -6.10 1.43
N LYS A 41 -7.61 -5.72 2.68
CA LYS A 41 -8.50 -4.93 3.54
C LYS A 41 -8.76 -3.53 2.98
N GLU A 42 -7.74 -2.93 2.39
CA GLU A 42 -7.81 -1.58 1.83
C GLU A 42 -8.52 -1.59 0.48
N ALA A 43 -8.21 -2.58 -0.36
CA ALA A 43 -8.89 -2.81 -1.62
C ALA A 43 -10.40 -3.00 -1.42
N PHE A 44 -10.79 -3.90 -0.51
CA PHE A 44 -12.19 -4.12 -0.16
C PHE A 44 -12.85 -2.83 0.33
N ARG A 45 -12.20 -2.08 1.22
CA ARG A 45 -12.74 -0.82 1.75
C ARG A 45 -13.02 0.19 0.62
N THR A 46 -12.09 0.35 -0.31
CA THR A 46 -12.24 1.25 -1.46
C THR A 46 -13.38 0.79 -2.36
N MET A 47 -13.48 -0.52 -2.64
CA MET A 47 -14.60 -1.10 -3.39
C MET A 47 -15.93 -0.87 -2.67
N SER A 48 -16.00 -1.06 -1.36
CA SER A 48 -17.21 -0.81 -0.57
C SER A 48 -17.64 0.65 -0.61
N TRP A 49 -16.71 1.61 -0.55
CA TRP A 49 -17.05 3.04 -0.67
C TRP A 49 -17.57 3.39 -2.05
N ARG A 50 -16.98 2.83 -3.11
CA ARG A 50 -17.47 3.00 -4.49
C ARG A 50 -18.86 2.38 -4.65
N PHE A 51 -19.07 1.20 -4.07
CA PHE A 51 -20.34 0.48 -4.13
C PHE A 51 -21.46 1.18 -3.37
N HIS A 52 -21.21 1.63 -2.14
CA HIS A 52 -22.22 2.29 -1.31
C HIS A 52 -22.32 3.80 -1.51
N GLY A 53 -21.42 4.42 -2.30
CA GLY A 53 -21.37 5.86 -2.57
C GLY A 53 -21.02 6.74 -1.35
N LYS A 54 -20.74 6.13 -0.19
CA LYS A 54 -20.42 6.84 1.06
C LYS A 54 -18.94 6.70 1.37
N GLY A 55 -18.19 7.74 1.02
CA GLY A 55 -16.77 7.83 1.31
C GLY A 55 -16.45 8.10 2.78
N PRO A 56 -15.18 7.96 3.17
CA PRO A 56 -14.71 8.35 4.49
C PRO A 56 -14.76 9.87 4.66
N HIS A 57 -14.95 10.32 5.90
CA HIS A 57 -14.85 11.74 6.25
C HIS A 57 -13.44 12.29 6.00
N TRP A 58 -13.31 13.58 5.65
CA TRP A 58 -12.05 14.23 5.27
C TRP A 58 -10.91 14.02 6.29
N LYS A 59 -11.18 14.18 7.58
CA LYS A 59 -10.18 13.95 8.66
C LYS A 59 -9.63 12.53 8.69
N ASN A 60 -10.42 11.55 8.24
CA ASN A 60 -9.97 10.16 8.17
C ASN A 60 -9.09 9.95 6.93
N VAL A 61 -9.42 10.62 5.82
CA VAL A 61 -8.59 10.63 4.60
C VAL A 61 -7.23 11.25 4.91
N GLU A 62 -7.20 12.43 5.52
CA GLU A 62 -5.97 13.13 5.88
C GLU A 62 -5.08 12.30 6.81
N ARG A 63 -5.64 11.75 7.89
CA ARG A 63 -4.89 10.84 8.80
C ARG A 63 -4.32 9.63 8.07
N ARG A 64 -5.02 9.11 7.05
CA ARG A 64 -4.55 7.98 6.25
C ARG A 64 -3.39 8.39 5.36
N VAL A 65 -3.50 9.53 4.67
CA VAL A 65 -2.43 10.09 3.83
C VAL A 65 -1.17 10.34 4.66
N ASN A 66 -1.30 10.96 5.83
CA ASN A 66 -0.16 11.21 6.74
C ASN A 66 0.51 9.91 7.21
N ARG A 67 -0.27 8.87 7.52
CA ARG A 67 0.28 7.55 7.90
C ARG A 67 1.08 6.94 6.74
N ILE A 68 0.51 6.94 5.54
CA ILE A 68 1.13 6.43 4.32
C ILE A 68 2.44 7.18 4.03
N GLN A 69 2.44 8.51 4.16
CA GLN A 69 3.62 9.34 3.96
C GLN A 69 4.72 9.08 5.02
N ASN A 70 4.34 8.93 6.29
CA ASN A 70 5.31 8.59 7.34
C ASN A 70 5.87 7.18 7.16
N ASP A 71 5.07 6.23 6.68
CA ASP A 71 5.54 4.89 6.32
C ASP A 71 6.50 4.91 5.13
N ILE A 72 6.30 5.81 4.15
CA ILE A 72 7.27 6.04 3.06
C ILE A 72 8.59 6.52 3.64
N LYS A 73 8.54 7.62 4.40
CA LYS A 73 9.71 8.27 4.96
C LYS A 73 10.51 7.30 5.82
N ARG A 74 9.85 6.57 6.72
CA ARG A 74 10.50 5.55 7.57
C ARG A 74 11.15 4.43 6.75
N ARG A 75 10.55 4.00 5.64
CA ARG A 75 11.15 2.97 4.77
C ARG A 75 12.34 3.51 3.98
N GLN A 76 12.34 4.81 3.66
CA GLN A 76 13.45 5.49 2.96
C GLN A 76 14.60 5.86 3.92
N GLU A 77 14.27 6.15 5.19
CA GLU A 77 15.22 6.36 6.27
C GLU A 77 15.93 5.04 6.61
N THR A 78 16.99 4.72 5.88
CA THR A 78 17.95 3.70 6.32
C THR A 78 18.79 4.25 7.47
N SER A 79 19.27 3.38 8.35
CA SER A 79 20.04 3.75 9.55
C SER A 79 21.27 4.62 9.25
N GLU A 80 21.86 4.47 8.06
CA GLU A 80 23.05 5.21 7.63
C GLU A 80 22.77 6.67 7.25
N VAL A 81 21.52 6.99 6.88
CA VAL A 81 21.10 8.29 6.32
C VAL A 81 20.51 9.20 7.39
N ALA A 82 20.01 8.66 8.51
CA ALA A 82 19.44 9.47 9.58
C ALA A 82 20.53 10.29 10.31
N PRO A 83 20.54 11.63 10.18
CA PRO A 83 21.60 12.47 10.77
C PRO A 83 21.60 12.41 12.30
N THR A 84 20.45 12.16 12.91
CA THR A 84 20.30 11.98 14.36
C THR A 84 21.00 10.71 14.85
N LEU A 85 20.89 9.59 14.14
CA LEU A 85 21.57 8.35 14.51
C LEU A 85 23.09 8.48 14.43
N ARG A 86 23.60 9.17 13.39
CA ARG A 86 25.03 9.47 13.26
C ARG A 86 25.56 10.33 14.41
N ALA A 87 24.78 11.33 14.83
CA ALA A 87 25.14 12.16 15.97
C ALA A 87 25.18 11.35 17.27
N LEU A 88 24.17 10.49 17.51
CA LEU A 88 24.14 9.61 18.67
C LEU A 88 25.32 8.63 18.68
N GLU A 89 25.64 8.01 17.55
CA GLU A 89 26.79 7.09 17.45
C GLU A 89 28.12 7.78 17.77
N ARG A 90 28.29 9.05 17.36
CA ARG A 90 29.49 9.84 17.69
C ARG A 90 29.61 10.10 19.18
N VAL A 91 28.54 10.54 19.83
CA VAL A 91 28.54 10.78 21.28
C VAL A 91 28.79 9.47 22.03
N GLN A 92 28.22 8.36 21.55
CA GLN A 92 28.41 7.04 22.16
C GLN A 92 29.87 6.58 22.12
N LYS A 93 30.55 6.81 20.98
CA LYS A 93 31.98 6.53 20.83
C LYS A 93 32.86 7.46 21.66
N GLN A 94 32.46 8.72 21.83
CA GLN A 94 33.19 9.69 22.66
C GLN A 94 33.13 9.33 24.15
N GLU A 95 31.95 8.95 24.65
CA GLU A 95 31.76 8.59 26.05
C GLU A 95 32.23 7.16 26.38
N GLY A 96 32.43 6.32 25.37
CA GLY A 96 32.87 4.92 25.54
C GLY A 96 31.80 4.01 26.15
N ASN A 97 30.57 4.49 26.30
CA ASN A 97 29.46 3.76 26.90
C ASN A 97 28.65 3.01 25.82
N SER A 98 28.27 1.77 26.09
CA SER A 98 27.46 0.96 25.16
C SER A 98 25.97 1.35 25.14
N TYR A 99 25.53 2.25 26.02
CA TYR A 99 24.14 2.67 26.17
C TYR A 99 24.03 4.18 26.43
N MET A 100 22.86 4.75 26.11
CA MET A 100 22.50 6.13 26.41
C MET A 100 21.13 6.18 27.08
N LEU A 101 20.99 7.01 28.12
CA LEU A 101 19.68 7.30 28.72
C LEU A 101 19.07 8.50 27.98
N LEU A 102 18.04 8.24 27.16
CA LEU A 102 17.21 9.30 26.60
C LEU A 102 16.21 9.77 27.68
N THR A 103 16.67 10.66 28.56
CA THR A 103 15.76 11.39 29.44
C THR A 103 15.02 12.41 28.59
N GLY A 104 13.67 12.38 28.64
CA GLY A 104 12.81 13.26 27.85
C GLY A 104 12.90 14.71 28.30
N ALA A 105 14.02 15.37 28.03
CA ALA A 105 14.20 16.78 28.29
C ALA A 105 13.91 17.56 27.01
N THR A 106 12.76 18.26 27.00
CA THR A 106 12.62 19.49 26.21
C THR A 106 13.54 20.54 26.83
N ALA A 107 14.85 20.47 26.59
CA ALA A 107 15.77 21.45 27.13
C ALA A 107 16.93 21.67 26.17
N ALA A 108 17.08 22.95 25.82
CA ALA A 108 18.20 23.54 25.13
C ALA A 108 19.55 22.94 25.59
N ALA A 109 20.43 22.76 24.61
CA ALA A 109 21.82 22.39 24.83
C ALA A 109 22.49 23.31 25.86
N PRO A 110 23.18 22.76 26.89
CA PRO A 110 24.33 23.42 27.45
C PRO A 110 25.53 23.10 26.55
N GLY A 111 26.07 24.13 25.89
CA GLY A 111 27.35 24.05 25.21
C GLY A 111 28.45 23.66 26.20
N GLY A 112 29.24 22.67 25.84
CA GLY A 112 30.54 22.40 26.45
C GLY A 112 31.63 22.94 25.53
N GLY A 113 32.49 23.81 26.07
CA GLY A 113 33.67 24.38 25.41
C GLY A 113 33.76 25.89 25.59
#